data_AF-A0A7J8FLA9-F1
#
_entry.id   AF-A0A7J8FLA9-F1
#
_cell.length_a   1.000
_cell.length_b   1.000
_cell.length_c   1.000
_cell.angle_alpha   90.00
_cell.angle_beta   90.00
_cell.angle_gamma   90.00
#
_symmetry.space_group_name_H-M   'P 1'
#
loop_
_entity.id
_entity.type
_entity.pdbx_description
1 polymer ?
#
loop_
_entity_poly.entity_id
_entity_poly.type
_entity_poly.pdbx_seq_one_letter_code
_entity_poly.pdbx_strand_id
1 'polypeptide(L)'
;MSPERRLLRRDMPAQARDLVERMKNSPEINLEKDWKLITLFIGINDLCHYCENPEAHLAGEYVQHIQQALDILYEELPRAFINMVVVMELTSLYQGQGGKCSIPLAAGNNCTCLTSSWENFLEIQELKKVNWNFQSDISRLSSWHQYLQRKDFTVVVQPFFQNTFVPLNERGDADHTFFSEDCFHFSERGHAEMAIALWNNMLEPVGSKTTSYDFTYSRTKLKCPSPESPYLYTLKNSRLLPDQAAAGPGALPWAVPVAAGGGLAVGISFMMAWRAIRGG
;
A
#
# COMPACT_ATOMS: atom_id res chain seq x y z
N MET A 1 -4.08 34.59 2.39
CA MET A 1 -3.91 33.22 2.92
C MET A 1 -5.13 32.44 2.46
N SER A 2 -4.96 31.48 1.55
CA SER A 2 -6.07 30.58 1.15
C SER A 2 -6.56 29.86 2.42
N PRO A 3 -7.87 29.68 2.63
CA PRO A 3 -8.31 28.71 3.64
C PRO A 3 -7.64 27.38 3.30
N GLU A 4 -7.01 26.75 4.29
CA GLU A 4 -6.45 25.40 4.14
C GLU A 4 -7.59 24.48 3.71
N ARG A 5 -7.52 23.96 2.48
CA ARG A 5 -8.54 23.06 1.96
C ARG A 5 -8.35 21.70 2.64
N ARG A 6 -9.16 21.40 3.65
CA ARG A 6 -9.21 20.08 4.30
C ARG A 6 -9.71 19.05 3.28
N LEU A 7 -8.79 18.28 2.69
CA LEU A 7 -9.13 17.24 1.73
C LEU A 7 -9.64 16.00 2.45
N LEU A 8 -10.79 15.51 2.00
CA LEU A 8 -11.43 14.29 2.47
C LEU A 8 -11.51 13.27 1.33
N ARG A 9 -11.76 12.00 1.66
CA ARG A 9 -11.93 10.94 0.65
C ARG A 9 -12.96 11.28 -0.43
N ARG A 10 -14.04 12.01 -0.09
CA ARG A 10 -15.09 12.45 -1.03
C ARG A 10 -14.59 13.37 -2.14
N ASP A 11 -13.45 14.03 -1.94
CA ASP A 11 -12.84 14.94 -2.92
C ASP A 11 -11.96 14.18 -3.92
N MET A 12 -11.60 12.92 -3.63
CA MET A 12 -10.68 12.12 -4.44
C MET A 12 -11.13 11.95 -5.91
N PRO A 13 -12.41 11.69 -6.23
CA PRO A 13 -12.84 11.59 -7.62
C PRO A 13 -12.67 12.90 -8.40
N ALA A 14 -12.91 14.05 -7.77
CA ALA A 14 -12.71 15.34 -8.41
C ALA A 14 -11.22 15.62 -8.65
N GLN A 15 -10.37 15.30 -7.66
CA GLN A 15 -8.92 15.41 -7.78
C GLN A 15 -8.34 14.48 -8.86
N ALA A 16 -8.85 13.26 -8.99
CA ALA A 16 -8.45 12.33 -10.05
C ALA A 16 -8.76 12.90 -11.44
N ARG A 17 -9.97 13.46 -11.64
CA ARG A 17 -10.32 14.11 -12.92
C ARG A 17 -9.44 15.33 -13.19
N ASP A 18 -9.22 16.19 -12.19
CA ASP A 18 -8.37 17.37 -12.34
C ASP A 18 -6.92 16.97 -12.68
N LEU A 19 -6.38 15.92 -12.06
CA LEU A 19 -5.06 15.38 -12.36
C LEU A 19 -4.98 14.87 -13.81
N VAL A 20 -5.95 14.08 -14.24
CA VAL A 20 -6.05 13.56 -15.61
C VAL A 20 -6.09 14.71 -16.62
N GLU A 21 -6.96 15.70 -16.39
CA GLU A 21 -7.07 16.85 -17.29
C GLU A 21 -5.78 17.67 -17.35
N ARG A 22 -5.11 17.89 -16.22
CA ARG A 22 -3.80 18.56 -16.21
C ARG A 22 -2.75 17.78 -16.99
N MET A 23 -2.73 16.45 -16.88
CA MET A 23 -1.79 15.61 -17.63
C MET A 23 -2.10 15.64 -19.14
N LYS A 24 -3.37 15.56 -19.53
CA LYS A 24 -3.81 15.65 -20.95
C LYS A 24 -3.44 16.99 -21.59
N ASN A 25 -3.53 18.07 -20.83
CA ASN A 25 -3.28 19.43 -21.32
C ASN A 25 -1.82 19.90 -21.14
N SER A 26 -0.94 19.08 -20.56
CA SER A 26 0.46 19.43 -20.37
C SER A 26 1.28 19.13 -21.64
N PRO A 27 1.99 20.11 -22.22
CA PRO A 27 2.86 19.86 -23.37
C PRO A 27 4.12 19.06 -23.01
N GLU A 28 4.45 18.92 -21.72
CA GLU A 28 5.64 18.22 -21.23
C GLU A 28 5.39 16.71 -21.01
N ILE A 29 4.12 16.29 -20.93
CA ILE A 29 3.75 14.91 -20.61
C ILE A 29 3.24 14.24 -21.88
N ASN A 30 3.96 13.21 -22.35
CA ASN A 30 3.41 12.30 -23.34
C ASN A 30 2.51 11.30 -22.65
N LEU A 31 1.21 11.59 -22.62
CA LEU A 31 0.23 10.77 -21.91
C LEU A 31 0.37 9.28 -22.25
N GLU A 32 0.55 8.92 -23.53
CA GLU A 32 0.58 7.52 -23.98
C GLU A 32 1.90 6.78 -23.71
N LYS A 33 3.02 7.52 -23.60
CA LYS A 33 4.37 6.92 -23.55
C LYS A 33 5.02 7.03 -22.20
N ASP A 34 4.73 8.09 -21.44
CA ASP A 34 5.38 8.35 -20.17
C ASP A 34 4.72 7.54 -19.06
N TRP A 35 5.54 6.99 -18.18
CA TRP A 35 5.05 6.37 -16.95
C TRP A 35 4.71 7.44 -15.92
N LYS A 36 3.55 7.29 -15.27
CA LYS A 36 3.08 8.17 -14.21
C LYS A 36 3.15 7.44 -12.88
N LEU A 37 3.97 7.96 -11.98
CA LEU A 37 4.02 7.52 -10.59
C LEU A 37 3.12 8.43 -9.75
N ILE A 38 1.95 7.94 -9.36
CA ILE A 38 0.93 8.72 -8.64
C ILE A 38 0.86 8.18 -7.22
N THR A 39 0.93 9.07 -6.23
CA THR A 39 0.83 8.68 -4.82
C THR A 39 -0.46 9.20 -4.22
N LEU A 40 -1.29 8.29 -3.72
CA LEU A 40 -2.50 8.59 -2.98
C LEU A 40 -2.19 8.40 -1.49
N PHE A 41 -2.28 9.48 -0.74
CA PHE A 41 -2.16 9.50 0.71
C PHE A 41 -3.33 10.31 1.29
N ILE A 42 -4.34 9.59 1.77
CA ILE A 42 -5.62 10.14 2.24
C ILE A 42 -6.09 9.31 3.44
N GLY A 43 -6.95 9.89 4.28
CA GLY A 43 -7.56 9.19 5.41
C GLY A 43 -7.33 9.85 6.78
N ILE A 44 -6.29 10.68 6.96
CA ILE A 44 -6.05 11.35 8.25
C ILE A 44 -7.24 12.24 8.62
N ASN A 45 -7.68 13.09 7.70
CA ASN A 45 -8.84 13.96 7.91
C ASN A 45 -10.15 13.17 8.05
N ASP A 46 -10.28 12.03 7.37
CA ASP A 46 -11.45 11.16 7.48
C ASP A 46 -11.53 10.51 8.88
N LEU A 47 -10.39 10.06 9.41
CA LEU A 47 -10.30 9.58 10.79
C LEU A 47 -10.53 10.71 11.80
N CYS A 48 -10.02 11.92 11.56
CA CYS A 48 -10.33 13.07 12.42
C CYS A 48 -11.83 13.41 12.42
N HIS A 49 -12.49 13.32 11.26
CA HIS A 49 -13.93 13.54 11.15
C HIS A 49 -14.73 12.46 11.89
N TYR A 50 -14.24 11.22 11.96
CA TYR A 50 -14.83 10.17 12.81
C TYR A 50 -14.86 10.58 14.28
N CYS A 51 -13.83 11.24 14.76
CA CYS A 51 -13.74 11.73 16.13
C CYS A 51 -14.72 12.88 16.44
N GLU A 52 -15.12 13.64 15.42
CA GLU A 52 -16.11 14.70 15.53
C GLU A 52 -17.54 14.16 15.43
N ASN A 53 -17.76 13.15 14.57
CA ASN A 53 -19.08 12.58 14.31
C ASN A 53 -19.00 11.07 13.96
N PRO A 54 -18.96 10.18 14.98
CA PRO A 54 -18.86 8.74 14.76
C PRO A 54 -20.04 8.16 13.98
N GLU A 55 -21.25 8.70 14.18
CA GLU A 55 -22.49 8.22 13.55
C GLU A 55 -22.54 8.46 12.03
N ALA A 56 -21.81 9.48 11.55
CA ALA A 56 -21.69 9.77 10.11
C ALA A 56 -20.82 8.74 9.35
N HIS A 57 -20.20 7.77 10.03
CA HIS A 57 -19.28 6.81 9.43
C HIS A 57 -19.93 5.43 9.30
N LEU A 58 -20.95 5.33 8.46
CA LEU A 58 -21.58 4.05 8.14
C LEU A 58 -20.59 3.13 7.39
N ALA A 59 -20.42 1.93 7.94
CA ALA A 59 -19.65 0.85 7.34
C ALA A 59 -20.21 0.49 5.96
N GLY A 60 -19.50 0.87 4.91
CA GLY A 60 -19.90 0.64 3.52
C GLY A 60 -19.42 1.73 2.57
N GLU A 61 -19.36 2.98 3.03
CA GLU A 61 -18.90 4.09 2.20
C GLU A 61 -17.38 4.28 2.23
N TYR A 62 -16.68 3.77 3.25
CA TYR A 62 -15.29 4.13 3.61
C TYR A 62 -14.33 4.26 2.42
N VAL A 63 -14.36 3.31 1.49
CA VAL A 63 -13.42 3.30 0.35
C VAL A 63 -14.08 3.59 -1.00
N GLN A 64 -15.40 3.84 -1.05
CA GLN A 64 -16.12 4.02 -2.32
C GLN A 64 -15.58 5.20 -3.14
N HIS A 65 -15.32 6.34 -2.51
CA HIS A 65 -14.77 7.49 -3.23
C HIS A 65 -13.30 7.28 -3.65
N ILE A 66 -12.57 6.45 -2.92
CA ILE A 66 -11.19 6.08 -3.26
C ILE A 66 -11.22 5.12 -4.46
N GLN A 67 -12.15 4.16 -4.46
CA GLN A 67 -12.43 3.30 -5.59
C GLN A 67 -12.81 4.12 -6.82
N GLN A 68 -13.75 5.05 -6.72
CA GLN A 68 -14.15 5.92 -7.84
C GLN A 68 -12.96 6.69 -8.41
N ALA A 69 -12.06 7.19 -7.55
CA ALA A 69 -10.84 7.86 -8.00
C ALA A 69 -9.89 6.90 -8.72
N LEU A 70 -9.68 5.69 -8.18
CA LEU A 70 -8.89 4.66 -8.84
C LEU A 70 -9.49 4.21 -10.17
N ASP A 71 -10.82 4.11 -10.28
CA ASP A 71 -11.54 3.76 -11.50
C ASP A 71 -11.31 4.84 -12.56
N ILE A 72 -11.41 6.13 -12.22
CA ILE A 72 -11.08 7.24 -13.13
C ILE A 72 -9.63 7.16 -13.61
N LEU A 73 -8.67 6.94 -12.70
CA LEU A 73 -7.26 6.82 -13.08
C LEU A 73 -7.02 5.59 -13.96
N TYR A 74 -7.70 4.48 -13.67
CA TYR A 74 -7.63 3.23 -14.43
C TYR A 74 -8.25 3.36 -15.81
N GLU A 75 -9.31 4.14 -15.99
CA GLU A 75 -9.96 4.34 -17.29
C GLU A 75 -9.17 5.34 -18.15
N GLU A 76 -8.64 6.40 -17.55
CA GLU A 76 -8.13 7.55 -18.28
C GLU A 76 -6.61 7.58 -18.47
N LEU A 77 -5.84 6.84 -17.66
CA LEU A 77 -4.38 6.88 -17.72
C LEU A 77 -3.77 5.57 -18.24
N PRO A 78 -2.99 5.63 -19.33
CA PRO A 78 -2.03 4.58 -19.66
C PRO A 78 -0.77 4.67 -18.81
N ARG A 79 -0.04 3.57 -18.64
CA ARG A 79 1.27 3.53 -17.96
C ARG A 79 1.27 4.21 -16.59
N ALA A 80 0.41 3.77 -15.68
CA ALA A 80 0.31 4.34 -14.34
C ALA A 80 0.70 3.34 -13.24
N PHE A 81 1.55 3.80 -12.34
CA PHE A 81 1.88 3.12 -11.08
C PHE A 81 1.27 3.94 -9.96
N ILE A 82 0.29 3.37 -9.26
CA ILE A 82 -0.37 4.03 -8.14
C ILE A 82 0.23 3.52 -6.84
N ASN A 83 0.92 4.38 -6.11
CA ASN A 83 1.26 4.17 -4.71
C ASN A 83 0.03 4.47 -3.85
N MET A 84 -0.47 3.44 -3.15
CA MET A 84 -1.54 3.60 -2.17
C MET A 84 -0.95 3.57 -0.76
N VAL A 85 -0.68 4.74 -0.19
CA VAL A 85 -0.10 4.86 1.15
C VAL A 85 -1.21 4.66 2.17
N VAL A 86 -1.04 3.69 3.07
CA VAL A 86 -2.02 3.48 4.15
C VAL A 86 -1.93 4.61 5.16
N VAL A 87 -3.08 4.99 5.72
CA VAL A 87 -3.13 6.00 6.78
C VAL A 87 -2.38 5.52 8.02
N MET A 88 -1.72 6.45 8.72
CA MET A 88 -1.01 6.18 9.95
C MET A 88 -1.95 5.92 11.13
N GLU A 89 -1.51 5.07 12.05
CA GLU A 89 -2.20 4.80 13.31
C GLU A 89 -2.19 6.08 14.19
N LEU A 90 -3.35 6.73 14.32
CA LEU A 90 -3.47 8.03 15.01
C LEU A 90 -3.23 7.97 16.52
N THR A 91 -3.50 6.84 17.16
CA THR A 91 -3.33 6.67 18.62
C THR A 91 -1.87 6.78 19.05
N SER A 92 -0.93 6.33 18.22
CA SER A 92 0.51 6.51 18.45
C SER A 92 0.90 7.98 18.51
N LEU A 93 0.28 8.87 17.73
CA LEU A 93 0.62 10.30 17.71
C LEU A 93 0.30 11.00 19.04
N TYR A 94 -0.73 10.54 19.76
CA TYR A 94 -1.07 11.05 21.09
C TYR A 94 0.02 10.77 22.13
N GLN A 95 0.61 9.58 22.11
CA GLN A 95 1.64 9.16 23.09
C GLN A 95 2.91 10.02 23.02
N GLY A 96 3.08 10.78 21.94
CA GLY A 96 4.21 11.70 21.72
C GLY A 96 3.96 13.15 22.14
N GLN A 97 2.74 13.53 22.54
CA GLN A 97 2.42 14.95 22.77
C GLN A 97 2.84 15.49 24.14
N GLY A 98 3.90 14.96 24.77
CA GLY A 98 4.52 15.63 25.93
C GLY A 98 5.28 16.90 25.52
N GLY A 99 5.12 18.02 26.23
CA GLY A 99 5.93 19.24 26.00
C GLY A 99 5.28 20.29 25.07
N LYS A 100 5.99 20.84 24.08
CA LYS A 100 5.51 21.98 23.25
C LYS A 100 4.20 21.69 22.51
N CYS A 101 3.95 20.43 22.15
CA CYS A 101 2.72 19.96 21.52
C CYS A 101 1.66 19.41 22.52
N SER A 102 1.85 19.59 23.83
CA SER A 102 0.87 19.23 24.88
C SER A 102 -0.22 20.27 25.09
N ILE A 103 -0.10 21.43 24.43
CA ILE A 103 -1.10 22.49 24.52
C ILE A 103 -2.09 22.32 23.38
N PRO A 104 -3.41 22.29 23.65
CA PRO A 104 -4.42 22.21 22.61
C PRO A 104 -4.46 23.55 21.89
N LEU A 105 -3.56 23.76 20.91
CA LEU A 105 -3.74 24.79 19.89
C LEU A 105 -4.75 24.27 18.86
N ALA A 106 -5.96 24.05 19.36
CA ALA A 106 -7.22 24.00 18.64
C ALA A 106 -7.57 25.39 18.07
N ALA A 107 -6.63 26.04 17.38
CA ALA A 107 -6.87 27.31 16.71
C ALA A 107 -7.00 27.16 15.18
N GLY A 108 -6.88 25.94 14.63
CA GLY A 108 -7.03 25.73 13.18
C GLY A 108 -7.52 24.35 12.74
N ASN A 109 -7.09 23.27 13.40
CA ASN A 109 -7.37 21.90 12.94
C ASN A 109 -8.13 21.07 14.00
N ASN A 110 -9.44 20.92 13.81
CA ASN A 110 -10.34 20.08 14.62
C ASN A 110 -10.01 18.58 14.46
N CYS A 111 -8.98 18.03 15.10
CA CYS A 111 -8.87 16.57 15.20
C CYS A 111 -9.02 16.18 16.66
N THR A 112 -10.27 16.02 17.12
CA THR A 112 -10.58 15.82 18.54
C THR A 112 -9.85 14.61 19.12
N CYS A 113 -9.65 13.55 18.33
CA CYS A 113 -8.83 12.39 18.70
C CYS A 113 -7.38 12.71 19.10
N LEU A 114 -6.82 13.85 18.71
CA LEU A 114 -5.46 14.21 19.12
C LEU A 114 -5.44 15.10 20.37
N THR A 115 -6.61 15.49 20.88
CA THR A 115 -6.76 16.50 21.95
C THR A 115 -7.51 16.00 23.18
N SER A 116 -8.34 14.97 23.06
CA SER A 116 -9.09 14.42 24.19
C SER A 116 -8.14 13.72 25.17
N SER A 117 -8.33 13.95 26.47
CA SER A 117 -7.69 13.17 27.53
C SER A 117 -8.16 11.73 27.36
N TRP A 118 -7.31 10.88 26.76
CA TRP A 118 -7.60 9.46 26.50
C TRP A 118 -7.57 8.62 27.79
N GLU A 119 -8.35 9.03 28.79
CA GLU A 119 -8.58 8.28 30.02
C GLU A 119 -9.50 7.07 29.77
N ASN A 120 -10.31 7.12 28.69
CA ASN A 120 -11.21 6.06 28.31
C ASN A 120 -10.55 5.06 27.33
N PHE A 121 -10.08 3.93 27.87
CA PHE A 121 -9.51 2.83 27.09
C PHE A 121 -10.41 2.35 25.94
N LEU A 122 -11.75 2.42 26.09
CA LEU A 122 -12.69 1.95 25.07
C LEU A 122 -12.68 2.84 23.81
N GLU A 123 -12.54 4.15 23.98
CA GLU A 123 -12.48 5.09 22.84
C GLU A 123 -11.20 4.87 22.02
N ILE A 124 -10.06 4.62 22.69
CA ILE A 124 -8.79 4.30 22.02
C ILE A 124 -8.94 3.03 21.20
N GLN A 125 -9.55 1.98 21.77
CA GLN A 125 -9.72 0.70 21.08
C GLN A 125 -10.63 0.84 19.86
N GLU A 126 -11.71 1.61 19.95
CA GLU A 126 -12.58 1.83 18.80
C GLU A 126 -11.88 2.65 17.71
N LEU A 127 -11.12 3.70 18.05
CA LEU A 127 -10.32 4.43 17.07
C LEU A 127 -9.30 3.51 16.36
N LYS A 128 -8.58 2.67 17.12
CA LYS A 128 -7.63 1.70 16.55
C LYS A 128 -8.31 0.75 15.57
N LYS A 129 -9.51 0.28 15.92
CA LYS A 129 -10.32 -0.59 15.08
C LYS A 129 -10.79 0.12 13.81
N VAL A 130 -11.25 1.36 13.90
CA VAL A 130 -11.65 2.16 12.72
C VAL A 130 -10.45 2.43 11.82
N ASN A 131 -9.30 2.80 12.38
CA ASN A 131 -8.05 2.99 11.65
C ASN A 131 -7.64 1.68 10.92
N TRP A 132 -7.64 0.56 11.64
CA TRP A 132 -7.29 -0.74 11.07
C TRP A 132 -8.25 -1.17 9.95
N ASN A 133 -9.57 -0.96 10.13
CA ASN A 133 -10.56 -1.22 9.08
C ASN A 133 -10.27 -0.39 7.83
N PHE A 134 -9.94 0.89 7.98
CA PHE A 134 -9.56 1.75 6.86
C PHE A 134 -8.32 1.22 6.13
N GLN A 135 -7.24 0.88 6.86
CA GLN A 135 -6.02 0.31 6.28
C GLN A 135 -6.29 -1.02 5.54
N SER A 136 -7.11 -1.89 6.15
CA SER A 136 -7.50 -3.20 5.59
C SER A 136 -8.32 -3.05 4.30
N ASP A 137 -9.34 -2.18 4.31
CA ASP A 137 -10.20 -1.96 3.15
C ASP A 137 -9.42 -1.37 1.96
N ILE A 138 -8.50 -0.44 2.22
CA ILE A 138 -7.58 0.11 1.22
C ILE A 138 -6.67 -0.97 0.64
N SER A 139 -6.14 -1.84 1.50
CA SER A 139 -5.28 -2.94 1.08
C SER A 139 -6.04 -3.93 0.19
N ARG A 140 -7.27 -4.28 0.56
CA ARG A 140 -8.14 -5.14 -0.25
C ARG A 140 -8.46 -4.50 -1.59
N LEU A 141 -8.86 -3.23 -1.61
CA LEU A 141 -9.18 -2.48 -2.83
C LEU A 141 -8.00 -2.44 -3.81
N SER A 142 -6.78 -2.25 -3.30
CA SER A 142 -5.56 -2.19 -4.14
C SER A 142 -5.23 -3.53 -4.81
N SER A 143 -5.69 -4.65 -4.23
CA SER A 143 -5.52 -6.01 -4.79
C SER A 143 -6.67 -6.46 -5.69
N TRP A 144 -7.62 -5.58 -5.99
CA TRP A 144 -8.83 -5.97 -6.69
C TRP A 144 -8.56 -6.37 -8.14
N HIS A 145 -9.22 -7.44 -8.59
CA HIS A 145 -8.97 -8.09 -9.88
C HIS A 145 -9.03 -7.14 -11.08
N GLN A 146 -9.89 -6.11 -11.04
CA GLN A 146 -10.01 -5.15 -12.12
C GLN A 146 -8.69 -4.41 -12.41
N TYR A 147 -7.95 -4.00 -11.38
CA TYR A 147 -6.70 -3.27 -11.53
C TYR A 147 -5.52 -4.17 -11.92
N LEU A 148 -5.74 -5.49 -11.99
CA LEU A 148 -4.74 -6.46 -12.42
C LEU A 148 -4.86 -6.84 -13.91
N GLN A 149 -5.93 -6.43 -14.59
CA GLN A 149 -6.19 -6.81 -15.99
C GLN A 149 -5.18 -6.19 -16.96
N ARG A 150 -4.70 -4.99 -16.65
CA ARG A 150 -3.77 -4.24 -17.50
C ARG A 150 -2.31 -4.52 -17.16
N LYS A 151 -1.45 -4.48 -18.18
CA LYS A 151 0.01 -4.61 -18.01
C LYS A 151 0.69 -3.28 -17.71
N ASP A 152 0.03 -2.18 -18.04
CA ASP A 152 0.51 -0.82 -17.93
C ASP A 152 -0.21 -0.04 -16.80
N PHE A 153 -0.93 -0.73 -15.92
CA PHE A 153 -1.54 -0.12 -14.74
C PHE A 153 -1.34 -1.03 -13.53
N THR A 154 -1.04 -0.44 -12.37
CA THR A 154 -0.97 -1.18 -11.11
C THR A 154 -1.28 -0.28 -9.92
N VAL A 155 -1.92 -0.85 -8.91
CA VAL A 155 -2.08 -0.23 -7.59
C VAL A 155 -1.26 -1.04 -6.59
N VAL A 156 -0.36 -0.38 -5.86
CA VAL A 156 0.54 -1.03 -4.91
C VAL A 156 0.43 -0.33 -3.57
N VAL A 157 0.05 -1.10 -2.55
CA VAL A 157 -0.02 -0.64 -1.17
C VAL A 157 1.39 -0.36 -0.65
N GLN A 158 1.55 0.77 0.04
CA GLN A 158 2.79 1.15 0.71
C GLN A 158 2.54 1.24 2.22
N PRO A 159 2.69 0.13 2.98
CA PRO A 159 2.22 0.04 4.36
C PRO A 159 3.18 0.61 5.42
N PHE A 160 4.18 1.42 5.07
CA PHE A 160 5.19 1.89 6.04
C PHE A 160 4.63 2.69 7.23
N PHE A 161 3.36 3.11 7.16
CA PHE A 161 2.61 3.76 8.24
C PHE A 161 1.64 2.85 9.00
N GLN A 162 1.52 1.57 8.62
CA GLN A 162 0.56 0.65 9.23
C GLN A 162 0.77 0.55 10.74
N ASN A 163 2.03 0.43 11.17
CA ASN A 163 2.47 0.44 12.55
C ASN A 163 3.32 1.71 12.78
N THR A 164 2.69 2.78 13.25
CA THR A 164 3.36 4.07 13.43
C THR A 164 3.93 4.20 14.85
N PHE A 165 5.15 4.74 14.94
CA PHE A 165 5.81 5.07 16.21
C PHE A 165 6.13 6.57 16.27
N VAL A 166 6.11 7.12 17.48
CA VAL A 166 6.52 8.52 17.71
C VAL A 166 8.03 8.63 17.54
N PRO A 167 8.54 9.54 16.70
CA PRO A 167 9.96 9.81 16.63
C PRO A 167 10.46 10.33 17.99
N LEU A 168 11.57 9.81 18.50
CA LEU A 168 12.18 10.23 19.76
C LEU A 168 13.45 11.04 19.51
N ASN A 169 13.70 12.04 20.36
CA ASN A 169 14.93 12.82 20.35
C ASN A 169 16.02 12.13 21.21
N GLU A 170 17.22 12.72 21.27
CA GLU A 170 18.36 12.16 22.02
C GLU A 170 18.11 11.98 23.52
N ARG A 171 17.11 12.67 24.08
CA ARG A 171 16.70 12.57 25.49
C ARG A 171 15.62 11.50 25.72
N GLY A 172 15.11 10.88 24.65
CA GLY A 172 14.02 9.91 24.71
C GLY A 172 12.62 10.52 24.76
N ASP A 173 12.50 11.85 24.65
CA ASP A 173 11.21 12.53 24.53
C ASP A 173 10.78 12.56 23.05
N ALA A 174 9.51 12.82 22.78
CA ALA A 174 9.03 13.01 21.42
C ALA A 174 9.79 14.13 20.69
N ASP A 175 10.25 13.82 19.48
CA ASP A 175 10.93 14.77 18.60
C ASP A 175 9.88 15.56 17.79
N HIS A 176 9.50 16.70 18.34
CA HIS A 176 8.54 17.61 17.70
C HIS A 176 9.04 18.24 16.39
N THR A 177 10.34 18.11 16.05
CA THR A 177 10.88 18.70 14.81
C THR A 177 10.41 17.99 13.54
N PHE A 178 9.75 16.83 13.66
CA PHE A 178 9.10 16.14 12.55
C PHE A 178 7.73 16.73 12.18
N PHE A 179 7.19 17.61 13.01
CA PHE A 179 5.92 18.30 12.80
C PHE A 179 6.13 19.79 12.60
N SER A 180 5.16 20.43 11.96
CA SER A 180 5.07 21.87 11.80
C SER A 180 4.69 22.53 13.13
N GLU A 181 4.66 23.87 13.18
CA GLU A 181 4.28 24.61 14.39
C GLU A 181 2.85 24.31 14.87
N ASP A 182 1.99 23.75 14.00
CA ASP A 182 0.64 23.31 14.38
C ASP A 182 0.58 21.92 15.03
N CYS A 183 1.72 21.24 15.15
CA CYS A 183 1.86 19.89 15.71
C CYS A 183 0.96 18.82 15.02
N PHE A 184 0.49 19.07 13.80
CA PHE A 184 -0.38 18.17 13.05
C PHE A 184 0.20 17.85 11.67
N HIS A 185 0.53 18.88 10.90
CA HIS A 185 1.19 18.70 9.61
C HIS A 185 2.66 18.33 9.81
N PHE A 186 3.22 17.54 8.90
CA PHE A 186 4.64 17.22 8.92
C PHE A 186 5.48 18.45 8.57
N SER A 187 6.65 18.58 9.21
CA SER A 187 7.66 19.54 8.78
C SER A 187 8.33 19.08 7.49
N GLU A 188 9.19 19.93 6.92
CA GLU A 188 10.10 19.53 5.83
C GLU A 188 10.87 18.25 6.18
N ARG A 189 11.35 18.14 7.43
CA ARG A 189 12.05 16.95 7.93
C ARG A 189 11.14 15.72 7.95
N GLY A 190 9.90 15.86 8.42
CA GLY A 190 8.91 14.78 8.38
C GLY A 190 8.61 14.31 6.95
N HIS A 191 8.38 15.25 6.03
CA HIS A 191 8.16 14.93 4.62
C HIS A 191 9.36 14.25 3.96
N ALA A 192 10.59 14.66 4.28
CA ALA A 192 11.80 14.02 3.75
C ALA A 192 11.91 12.54 4.18
N GLU A 193 11.65 12.25 5.46
CA GLU A 193 11.66 10.87 5.96
C GLU A 193 10.54 10.01 5.36
N MET A 194 9.33 10.58 5.20
CA MET A 194 8.23 9.90 4.51
C MET A 194 8.58 9.56 3.06
N ALA A 195 9.29 10.45 2.36
CA ALA A 195 9.72 10.20 0.99
C ALA A 195 10.72 9.04 0.91
N ILE A 196 11.67 8.95 1.87
CA ILE A 196 12.59 7.82 1.98
C ILE A 196 11.83 6.53 2.29
N ALA A 197 10.87 6.57 3.22
CA ALA A 197 10.03 5.43 3.57
C ALA A 197 9.29 4.89 2.36
N LEU A 198 8.58 5.77 1.62
CA LEU A 198 7.86 5.42 0.40
C LEU A 198 8.80 4.83 -0.67
N TRP A 199 9.94 5.48 -0.91
CA TRP A 199 10.93 5.01 -1.87
C TRP A 199 11.41 3.59 -1.56
N ASN A 200 11.82 3.36 -0.31
CA ASN A 200 12.28 2.05 0.14
C ASN A 200 11.20 0.99 0.00
N ASN A 201 9.95 1.35 0.31
CA ASN A 201 8.81 0.44 0.26
C ASN A 201 8.47 0.05 -1.19
N MET A 202 8.65 0.95 -2.18
CA MET A 202 8.54 0.59 -3.60
C MET A 202 9.61 -0.42 -4.05
N LEU A 203 10.76 -0.46 -3.36
CA LEU A 203 11.86 -1.41 -3.61
C LEU A 203 11.77 -2.70 -2.78
N GLU A 204 10.65 -2.93 -2.09
CA GLU A 204 10.39 -4.16 -1.33
C GLU A 204 9.30 -5.00 -1.98
N PRO A 205 9.47 -6.34 -2.07
CA PRO A 205 8.45 -7.20 -2.64
C PRO A 205 7.13 -7.10 -1.89
N VAL A 206 6.02 -7.09 -2.63
CA VAL A 206 4.68 -7.15 -2.04
C VAL A 206 4.59 -8.43 -1.20
N GLY A 207 4.02 -8.32 0.01
CA GLY A 207 4.01 -9.40 1.01
C GLY A 207 5.20 -9.39 1.97
N SER A 208 6.26 -8.62 1.69
CA SER A 208 7.39 -8.42 2.61
C SER A 208 7.80 -6.94 2.70
N LYS A 209 6.86 -6.05 2.40
CA LYS A 209 7.02 -4.61 2.60
C LYS A 209 7.12 -4.29 4.09
N THR A 210 7.99 -3.35 4.42
CA THR A 210 8.10 -2.78 5.75
C THR A 210 6.80 -2.08 6.15
N THR A 211 6.30 -2.39 7.35
CA THR A 211 5.01 -1.90 7.87
C THR A 211 5.14 -0.83 8.96
N SER A 212 6.37 -0.56 9.40
CA SER A 212 6.71 0.50 10.35
C SER A 212 7.96 1.21 9.88
N TYR A 213 8.01 2.53 10.03
CA TYR A 213 9.17 3.30 9.65
C TYR A 213 9.83 3.94 10.88
N ASP A 214 11.14 3.81 10.97
CA ASP A 214 11.95 4.56 11.91
C ASP A 214 12.23 5.95 11.34
N PHE A 215 11.63 6.97 11.96
CA PHE A 215 11.74 8.37 11.57
C PHE A 215 13.08 9.02 11.99
N THR A 216 14.03 8.30 12.59
CA THR A 216 15.37 8.86 12.87
C THR A 216 16.03 9.41 11.61
N TYR A 217 16.52 10.65 11.62
CA TYR A 217 17.09 11.24 10.39
C TYR A 217 18.38 10.53 10.02
N SER A 218 18.38 9.82 8.88
CA SER A 218 19.58 9.22 8.33
C SER A 218 19.47 8.94 6.84
N ARG A 219 20.39 9.54 6.08
CA ARG A 219 20.51 9.30 4.64
C ARG A 219 21.00 7.89 4.28
N THR A 220 21.57 7.15 5.23
CA THR A 220 22.04 5.77 4.99
C THR A 220 20.89 4.78 4.82
N LYS A 221 19.66 5.17 5.18
CA LYS A 221 18.46 4.33 5.05
C LYS A 221 17.99 4.20 3.60
N LEU A 222 18.42 5.08 2.69
CA LEU A 222 17.95 5.09 1.32
C LEU A 222 18.42 3.84 0.58
N LYS A 223 17.48 3.01 0.13
CA LYS A 223 17.76 1.82 -0.67
C LYS A 223 18.04 2.21 -2.12
N CYS A 224 19.05 1.56 -2.70
CA CYS A 224 19.35 1.65 -4.12
C CYS A 224 18.86 0.39 -4.83
N PRO A 225 18.25 0.49 -6.03
CA PRO A 225 17.99 -0.67 -6.87
C PRO A 225 19.30 -1.43 -7.17
N SER A 226 19.21 -2.75 -7.27
CA SER A 226 20.35 -3.60 -7.64
C SER A 226 20.12 -4.24 -9.01
N PRO A 227 21.16 -4.77 -9.67
CA PRO A 227 21.00 -5.53 -10.91
C PRO A 227 20.05 -6.74 -10.77
N GLU A 228 19.98 -7.34 -9.57
CA GLU A 228 19.10 -8.47 -9.26
C GLU A 228 17.64 -8.05 -9.07
N SER A 229 17.40 -6.79 -8.65
CA SER A 229 16.07 -6.20 -8.50
C SER A 229 16.03 -4.76 -9.00
N PRO A 230 15.96 -4.56 -10.34
CA PRO A 230 16.03 -3.23 -10.93
C PRO A 230 14.67 -2.53 -11.06
N TYR A 231 13.58 -3.17 -10.62
CA TYR A 231 12.21 -2.69 -10.85
C TYR A 231 11.49 -2.37 -9.53
N LEU A 232 10.53 -1.45 -9.60
CA LEU A 232 9.57 -1.26 -8.52
C LEU A 232 8.71 -2.53 -8.38
N TYR A 233 8.48 -2.95 -7.14
CA TYR A 233 7.71 -4.15 -6.86
C TYR A 233 6.20 -3.91 -6.98
N THR A 234 5.55 -4.87 -7.62
CA THR A 234 4.11 -4.97 -7.84
C THR A 234 3.63 -6.35 -7.42
N LEU A 235 2.32 -6.56 -7.35
CA LEU A 235 1.77 -7.90 -7.08
C LEU A 235 2.27 -8.96 -8.10
N LYS A 236 2.43 -8.56 -9.37
CA LYS A 236 2.84 -9.45 -10.46
C LYS A 236 4.29 -9.92 -10.34
N ASN A 237 5.24 -9.03 -10.07
CA ASN A 237 6.66 -9.39 -9.97
C ASN A 237 7.08 -9.85 -8.55
N SER A 238 6.15 -9.86 -7.59
CA SER A 238 6.38 -10.39 -6.23
C SER A 238 5.94 -11.85 -6.07
N ARG A 239 5.47 -12.52 -7.14
CA ARG A 239 5.01 -13.93 -7.15
C ARG A 239 3.87 -14.25 -6.17
N LEU A 240 3.03 -13.25 -5.86
CA LEU A 240 1.84 -13.42 -5.01
C LEU A 240 0.57 -13.71 -5.79
N LEU A 241 0.62 -13.61 -7.11
CA LEU A 241 -0.43 -14.12 -7.97
C LEU A 241 -0.03 -15.53 -8.39
N PRO A 242 -0.93 -16.53 -8.31
CA PRO A 242 -0.67 -17.82 -8.94
C PRO A 242 -0.24 -17.55 -10.37
N ASP A 243 0.87 -18.15 -10.79
CA ASP A 243 1.25 -18.10 -12.19
C ASP A 243 0.00 -18.49 -12.98
N GLN A 244 -0.49 -17.59 -13.84
CA GLN A 244 -1.04 -18.08 -15.10
C GLN A 244 0.15 -18.76 -15.75
N ALA A 245 0.36 -20.03 -15.39
CA ALA A 245 1.39 -20.87 -15.94
C ALA A 245 1.33 -20.61 -17.43
N ALA A 246 2.43 -20.09 -17.97
CA ALA A 246 2.59 -19.96 -19.39
C ALA A 246 2.09 -21.27 -19.97
N ALA A 247 0.98 -21.23 -20.71
CA ALA A 247 0.51 -22.37 -21.46
C ALA A 247 1.64 -22.65 -22.46
N GLY A 248 2.60 -23.47 -22.05
CA GLY A 248 3.66 -23.95 -22.91
C GLY A 248 3.02 -24.67 -24.09
N PRO A 249 3.67 -24.70 -25.26
CA PRO A 249 3.05 -25.24 -26.45
C PRO A 249 2.75 -26.72 -26.25
N GLY A 250 1.46 -27.07 -26.22
CA GLY A 250 0.93 -28.39 -26.56
C GLY A 250 1.57 -29.61 -25.91
N ALA A 251 1.33 -29.85 -24.62
CA ALA A 251 1.36 -31.22 -24.10
C ALA A 251 -0.04 -31.83 -24.27
N LEU A 252 -0.21 -32.66 -25.29
CA LEU A 252 -1.47 -33.37 -25.55
C LEU A 252 -1.79 -34.34 -24.40
N PRO A 253 -3.06 -34.44 -23.92
CA PRO A 253 -3.40 -35.19 -22.70
C PRO A 253 -3.18 -36.72 -22.79
N TRP A 254 -2.91 -37.25 -23.98
CA TRP A 254 -2.73 -38.67 -24.22
C TRP A 254 -1.26 -39.14 -24.20
N ALA A 255 -0.29 -38.24 -23.98
CA ALA A 255 1.12 -38.63 -23.90
C ALA A 255 1.46 -39.41 -22.61
N VAL A 256 0.69 -39.24 -21.53
CA VAL A 256 0.95 -39.89 -20.24
C VAL A 256 0.51 -41.37 -20.20
N PRO A 257 -0.66 -41.77 -20.74
CA PRO A 257 -1.07 -43.18 -20.72
C PRO A 257 -0.21 -44.11 -21.61
N VAL A 258 0.35 -43.60 -22.71
CA VAL A 258 1.14 -44.43 -23.64
C VAL A 258 2.50 -44.81 -23.04
N ALA A 259 3.13 -43.92 -22.28
CA ALA A 259 4.38 -44.21 -21.57
C ALA A 259 4.18 -45.24 -20.43
N ALA A 260 3.05 -45.16 -19.72
CA ALA A 260 2.72 -46.10 -18.65
C ALA A 260 2.37 -47.51 -19.19
N GLY A 261 1.62 -47.60 -20.28
CA GLY A 261 1.27 -48.88 -20.91
C GLY A 261 2.47 -49.60 -21.54
N GLY A 262 3.36 -48.86 -22.22
CA GLY A 262 4.56 -49.42 -22.84
C GLY A 262 5.59 -49.94 -21.83
N GLY A 263 5.81 -49.20 -20.73
CA GLY A 263 6.77 -49.58 -19.69
C GLY A 263 6.39 -50.87 -18.94
N LEU A 264 5.10 -51.07 -18.67
CA LEU A 264 4.60 -52.28 -17.99
C LEU A 264 4.77 -53.55 -18.83
N ALA A 265 4.52 -53.48 -20.14
CA ALA A 265 4.67 -54.62 -21.04
C ALA A 265 6.14 -55.08 -21.18
N VAL A 266 7.07 -54.12 -21.25
CA VAL A 266 8.52 -54.41 -21.32
C VAL A 266 9.03 -55.00 -20.00
N GLY A 267 8.59 -54.47 -18.86
CA GLY A 267 8.99 -54.98 -17.54
C GLY A 267 8.53 -56.42 -17.27
N ILE A 268 7.31 -56.77 -17.68
CA ILE A 268 6.78 -58.14 -17.53
C ILE A 268 7.54 -59.11 -18.45
N SER A 269 7.83 -58.70 -19.68
CA SER A 269 8.56 -59.52 -20.65
C SER A 269 10.00 -59.79 -20.18
N PHE A 270 10.66 -58.78 -19.59
CA PHE A 270 12.00 -58.94 -19.03
C PHE A 270 12.01 -59.85 -17.79
N MET A 271 11.03 -59.74 -16.89
CA MET A 271 10.93 -60.63 -15.72
C MET A 271 10.67 -62.10 -16.10
N MET A 272 9.83 -62.33 -17.12
CA MET A 272 9.54 -63.69 -17.60
C MET A 272 10.78 -64.33 -18.26
N ALA A 273 11.52 -63.57 -19.08
CA ALA A 273 12.77 -64.02 -19.67
C ALA A 273 13.84 -64.30 -18.60
N TRP A 274 13.96 -63.43 -17.58
CA TRP A 274 14.91 -63.61 -16.48
C TRP A 274 14.62 -64.86 -15.65
N ARG A 275 13.34 -65.18 -15.40
CA ARG A 275 12.95 -66.40 -14.67
C ARG A 275 13.21 -67.68 -15.47
N ALA A 276 13.03 -67.65 -16.79
CA ALA A 276 13.33 -68.79 -17.65
C ALA A 276 14.83 -69.11 -17.71
N ILE A 277 15.71 -68.10 -17.62
CA ILE A 277 17.17 -68.28 -17.67
C ILE A 277 17.74 -68.82 -16.34
N ARG A 278 17.07 -68.58 -15.20
CA ARG A 278 17.53 -69.01 -13.87
C ARG A 278 16.94 -70.33 -13.36
N GLY A 279 16.00 -70.92 -14.11
CA GLY A 279 15.27 -72.14 -13.71
C GLY A 279 15.55 -73.38 -14.55
N GLY A 280 16.62 -73.39 -15.36
CA GLY A 280 17.07 -74.52 -16.16
C GLY A 280 18.43 -75.04 -15.71
#